data_AF-A0A8J2SF35-F1
#
_entry.id   AF-A0A8J2SF35-F1
#
_cell.length_a   1.000
_cell.length_b   1.000
_cell.length_c   1.000
_cell.angle_alpha   90.00
_cell.angle_beta   90.00
_cell.angle_gamma   90.00
#
_symmetry.space_group_name_H-M   'P 1'
#
loop_
_entity.id
_entity.type
_entity.pdbx_description
1 polymer ?
#
loop_
_entity_poly.entity_id
_entity_poly.type
_entity_poly.pdbx_seq_one_letter_code
_entity_poly.pdbx_strand_id
1 'polypeptide(L)'
;MSCLGIDVSSTVQGSELDHITVEGIEATDALGRAICQSQLTVRCEGVAPLNLDLKLSPDDLEPVFSGAAWAGTVLWRAAAVLVDRAFLGADAVQIKGRTCIELGCGLGVPGMACARLGARNVALTEQQSLVDLLTRNVAANFSAGEDVRAVSFPWSRAGAEALKHDFCDGGCFDVIVCCDCVYMPLYGDSWKALLEAIDALAGPATDVLISLERRHVKDGDDGVDPFLEGMRANGFARTSYPAAMPVEVFRFRREA
;
A
#
# COMPACT_ATOMS: atom_id res chain seq x y z
N MET A 1 6.23 13.20 -22.20
CA MET A 1 6.18 13.94 -20.92
C MET A 1 4.75 13.91 -20.44
N SER A 2 4.43 13.06 -19.47
CA SER A 2 3.13 13.06 -18.81
C SER A 2 2.96 14.39 -18.07
N CYS A 3 1.75 14.95 -18.11
CA CYS A 3 1.42 16.27 -17.56
C CYS A 3 1.61 16.38 -16.03
N LEU A 4 2.04 15.31 -15.37
CA LEU A 4 2.21 15.18 -13.91
C LEU A 4 3.67 15.09 -13.47
N GLY A 5 4.65 15.12 -14.39
CA GLY A 5 6.08 15.07 -14.02
C GLY A 5 6.53 13.77 -13.36
N ILE A 6 5.68 12.74 -13.31
CA ILE A 6 5.99 11.42 -12.77
C ILE A 6 6.12 10.45 -13.94
N ASP A 7 7.33 9.92 -14.11
CA ASP A 7 7.61 8.83 -15.03
C ASP A 7 7.11 7.52 -14.39
N VAL A 8 5.91 7.13 -14.80
CA VAL A 8 5.21 5.93 -14.31
C VAL A 8 5.94 4.64 -14.69
N SER A 9 6.82 4.70 -15.72
CA SER A 9 7.57 3.54 -16.22
C SER A 9 8.81 3.18 -15.38
N SER A 10 9.15 4.00 -14.37
CA SER A 10 10.41 3.87 -13.62
C SER A 10 10.26 3.89 -12.10
N THR A 11 9.05 3.74 -11.55
CA THR A 11 8.84 3.90 -10.09
C THR A 11 9.64 2.89 -9.27
N VAL A 12 9.85 1.66 -9.76
CA VAL A 12 10.62 0.64 -9.06
C VAL A 12 11.82 0.22 -9.92
N GLN A 13 13.03 0.55 -9.48
CA GLN A 13 14.25 0.09 -10.15
C GLN A 13 14.73 -1.22 -9.52
N GLY A 14 14.92 -2.26 -10.33
CA GLY A 14 15.26 -3.60 -9.83
C GLY A 14 16.58 -3.71 -9.07
N SER A 15 17.51 -2.75 -9.22
CA SER A 15 18.78 -2.73 -8.47
C SER A 15 18.65 -2.33 -7.00
N GLU A 16 17.46 -1.91 -6.56
CA GLU A 16 17.20 -1.42 -5.20
C GLU A 16 16.50 -2.45 -4.31
N LEU A 17 16.08 -3.57 -4.89
CA LEU A 17 15.35 -4.65 -4.24
C LEU A 17 16.20 -5.92 -4.26
N ASP A 18 16.26 -6.61 -3.14
CA ASP A 18 17.10 -7.81 -2.99
C ASP A 18 16.29 -9.10 -3.24
N HIS A 19 14.99 -9.07 -2.93
CA HIS A 19 14.10 -10.24 -2.90
C HIS A 19 12.91 -10.13 -3.87
N ILE A 20 12.76 -8.98 -4.53
CA ILE A 20 11.60 -8.69 -5.38
C ILE A 20 12.05 -8.28 -6.77
N THR A 21 11.37 -8.83 -7.78
CA THR A 21 11.48 -8.36 -9.16
C THR A 21 10.11 -7.94 -9.68
N VAL A 22 10.07 -6.80 -10.38
CA VAL A 22 8.85 -6.23 -10.95
C VAL A 22 8.99 -6.22 -12.47
N GLU A 23 8.07 -6.90 -13.15
CA GLU A 23 8.02 -7.01 -14.62
C GLU A 23 6.75 -6.34 -15.14
N GLY A 24 6.88 -5.37 -16.04
CA GLY A 24 5.76 -4.69 -16.68
C GLY A 24 5.45 -5.25 -18.07
N ILE A 25 4.17 -5.33 -18.43
CA ILE A 25 3.75 -5.58 -19.81
C ILE A 25 3.15 -4.29 -20.38
N GLU A 26 3.83 -3.75 -21.39
CA GLU A 26 3.39 -2.56 -22.12
C GLU A 26 2.33 -2.93 -23.16
N ALA A 27 1.21 -2.22 -23.15
CA ALA A 27 0.27 -2.25 -24.27
C ALA A 27 0.84 -1.42 -25.42
N THR A 28 0.88 -1.97 -26.64
CA THR A 28 1.38 -1.28 -27.82
C THR A 28 0.26 -0.78 -28.74
N ASP A 29 0.47 0.33 -29.43
CA ASP A 29 -0.41 0.78 -30.51
C ASP A 29 -0.33 -0.17 -31.71
N ALA A 30 -1.18 0.08 -32.72
CA ALA A 30 -1.18 -0.69 -33.98
C ALA A 30 0.17 -0.64 -34.74
N LEU A 31 1.10 0.21 -34.29
CA LEU A 31 2.45 0.41 -34.85
C LEU A 31 3.55 -0.13 -33.92
N GLY A 32 3.19 -0.85 -32.86
CA GLY A 32 4.12 -1.48 -31.92
C GLY A 32 4.73 -0.52 -30.90
N ARG A 33 4.24 0.71 -30.76
CA ARG A 33 4.74 1.70 -29.79
C ARG A 33 4.05 1.54 -28.45
N ALA A 34 4.82 1.53 -27.36
CA ALA A 34 4.29 1.50 -26.00
C ALA A 34 3.32 2.67 -25.75
N ILE A 35 2.08 2.36 -25.37
CA ILE A 35 1.03 3.33 -25.04
C ILE A 35 0.96 3.51 -23.52
N CYS A 36 0.86 2.40 -22.79
CA CYS A 36 0.62 2.39 -21.35
C CYS A 36 0.99 1.02 -20.78
N GLN A 37 1.57 1.01 -19.59
CA GLN A 37 1.73 -0.23 -18.86
C GLN A 37 0.36 -0.70 -18.38
N SER A 38 -0.03 -1.90 -18.79
CA SER A 38 -1.39 -2.41 -18.52
C SER A 38 -1.43 -3.51 -17.48
N GLN A 39 -0.30 -4.20 -17.30
CA GLN A 39 -0.17 -5.29 -16.34
C GLN A 39 1.20 -5.25 -15.66
N LEU A 40 1.24 -5.81 -14.46
CA LEU A 40 2.44 -5.96 -13.65
C LEU A 40 2.53 -7.38 -13.11
N THR A 41 3.72 -7.97 -13.15
CA THR A 41 4.04 -9.17 -12.36
C THR A 41 5.03 -8.80 -11.27
N VAL A 42 4.67 -9.05 -10.01
CA VAL A 42 5.56 -8.90 -8.86
C VAL A 42 5.96 -10.28 -8.38
N ARG A 43 7.26 -10.59 -8.44
CA ARG A 43 7.80 -11.85 -7.92
C ARG A 43 8.46 -11.56 -6.59
N CYS A 44 8.04 -12.27 -5.56
CA CYS A 44 8.65 -12.23 -4.24
C CYS A 44 9.34 -13.58 -3.99
N GLU A 45 10.56 -13.57 -3.47
CA GLU A 45 11.29 -14.79 -3.16
C GLU A 45 10.48 -15.73 -2.25
N GLY A 46 10.46 -17.02 -2.56
CA GLY A 46 9.84 -18.05 -1.72
C GLY A 46 8.30 -18.14 -1.79
N VAL A 47 7.63 -17.29 -2.57
CA VAL A 47 6.17 -17.33 -2.76
C VAL A 47 5.76 -17.24 -4.23
N ALA A 48 4.51 -17.59 -4.53
CA ALA A 48 3.98 -17.46 -5.88
C ALA A 48 3.96 -15.97 -6.33
N PRO A 49 4.09 -15.68 -7.64
CA PRO A 49 4.06 -14.31 -8.15
C PRO A 49 2.65 -13.70 -8.07
N LEU A 50 2.60 -12.37 -8.00
CA LEU A 50 1.37 -11.58 -8.09
C LEU A 50 1.23 -11.01 -9.51
N ASN A 51 0.07 -11.21 -10.15
CA ASN A 51 -0.27 -10.68 -11.46
C ASN A 51 -1.35 -9.61 -11.32
N LEU A 52 -1.07 -8.38 -11.74
CA LEU A 52 -1.93 -7.22 -11.50
C LEU A 52 -2.38 -6.60 -12.82
N ASP A 53 -3.64 -6.19 -12.86
CA ASP A 53 -4.17 -5.27 -13.84
C ASP A 53 -4.02 -3.83 -13.33
N LEU A 54 -3.71 -2.91 -14.24
CA LEU A 54 -3.58 -1.48 -13.98
C LEU A 54 -4.73 -0.67 -14.60
N LYS A 55 -5.62 -1.32 -15.36
CA LYS A 55 -6.69 -0.66 -16.12
C LYS A 55 -7.94 -0.42 -15.29
N LEU A 56 -8.36 0.83 -15.22
CA LEU A 56 -9.69 1.21 -14.75
C LEU A 56 -10.74 0.93 -15.81
N SER A 57 -11.97 0.63 -15.37
CA SER A 57 -13.10 0.47 -16.29
C SER A 57 -13.52 1.84 -16.85
N PRO A 58 -14.19 1.91 -18.02
CA PRO A 58 -14.64 3.18 -18.59
C PRO A 58 -15.52 4.01 -17.62
N ASP A 59 -16.32 3.33 -16.80
CA ASP A 59 -17.18 3.96 -15.80
C ASP A 59 -16.38 4.55 -14.62
N ASP A 60 -15.13 4.09 -14.42
CA ASP A 60 -14.19 4.56 -13.39
C ASP A 60 -13.17 5.59 -13.91
N LEU A 61 -13.24 5.99 -15.19
CA LEU A 61 -12.25 6.90 -15.80
C LEU A 61 -12.48 8.38 -15.46
N GLU A 62 -13.73 8.79 -15.22
CA GLU A 62 -14.09 10.20 -14.97
C GLU A 62 -13.41 10.79 -13.69
N PRO A 63 -13.26 10.03 -12.58
CA PRO A 63 -12.49 10.46 -11.40
C PRO A 63 -10.97 10.57 -11.60
N VAL A 64 -10.39 9.90 -12.60
CA VAL A 64 -8.93 9.81 -12.83
C VAL A 64 -8.37 11.14 -13.33
N PHE A 65 -9.14 11.84 -14.17
CA PHE A 65 -8.74 13.11 -14.76
C PHE A 65 -9.13 14.33 -13.92
N SER A 66 -9.80 14.13 -12.78
CA SER A 66 -10.33 15.20 -11.92
C SER A 66 -9.79 15.18 -10.48
N GLY A 67 -8.92 14.23 -10.11
CA GLY A 67 -8.40 14.11 -8.75
C GLY A 67 -7.19 13.18 -8.59
N ALA A 68 -6.93 12.72 -7.36
CA ALA A 68 -5.76 11.91 -7.03
C ALA A 68 -5.93 10.40 -7.31
N ALA A 69 -7.04 9.97 -7.89
CA ALA A 69 -7.37 8.55 -8.09
C ALA A 69 -6.38 7.81 -9.01
N TRP A 70 -5.73 8.51 -9.95
CA TRP A 70 -4.67 7.93 -10.78
C TRP A 70 -3.49 7.40 -9.96
N ALA A 71 -3.25 7.93 -8.76
CA ALA A 71 -2.17 7.45 -7.91
C ALA A 71 -2.40 5.99 -7.48
N GLY A 72 -3.66 5.57 -7.31
CA GLY A 72 -3.96 4.21 -6.87
C GLY A 72 -3.82 3.13 -7.95
N THR A 73 -3.53 3.50 -9.21
CA THR A 73 -3.35 2.56 -10.33
C THR A 73 -1.90 2.23 -10.64
N VAL A 74 -0.97 2.69 -9.80
CA VAL A 74 0.48 2.56 -9.98
C VAL A 74 1.09 1.77 -8.82
N LEU A 75 2.08 0.93 -9.10
CA LEU A 75 2.92 0.39 -8.03
C LEU A 75 3.95 1.45 -7.61
N TRP A 76 3.75 2.01 -6.42
CA TRP A 76 4.69 2.96 -5.84
C TRP A 76 5.94 2.27 -5.30
N ARG A 77 7.06 3.00 -5.36
CA ARG A 77 8.36 2.53 -4.87
C ARG A 77 8.30 2.10 -3.41
N ALA A 78 7.66 2.91 -2.56
CA ALA A 78 7.49 2.64 -1.14
C ALA A 78 6.84 1.27 -0.87
N ALA A 79 5.86 0.86 -1.68
CA ALA A 79 5.20 -0.44 -1.52
C ALA A 79 6.14 -1.62 -1.82
N ALA A 80 6.92 -1.55 -2.91
CA ALA A 80 7.89 -2.59 -3.24
C ALA A 80 9.01 -2.68 -2.21
N VAL A 81 9.56 -1.54 -1.79
CA VAL A 81 10.63 -1.48 -0.77
C VAL A 81 10.13 -1.98 0.58
N LEU A 82 8.88 -1.70 0.97
CA LEU A 82 8.32 -2.23 2.23
C LEU A 82 8.27 -3.76 2.22
N VAL A 83 7.76 -4.38 1.14
CA VAL A 83 7.70 -5.85 1.05
C VAL A 83 9.12 -6.43 1.11
N ASP A 84 10.06 -5.85 0.36
CA ASP A 84 11.45 -6.31 0.29
C ASP A 84 12.12 -6.25 1.67
N ARG A 85 12.01 -5.11 2.35
CA ARG A 85 12.74 -4.86 3.60
C ARG A 85 12.04 -5.41 4.83
N ALA A 86 10.73 -5.24 4.93
CA ALA A 86 9.96 -5.56 6.15
C ALA A 86 9.28 -6.94 6.14
N PHE A 87 9.14 -7.59 4.97
CA PHE A 87 8.56 -8.94 4.89
C PHE A 87 9.56 -10.02 4.47
N LEU A 88 10.57 -9.68 3.68
CA LEU A 88 11.53 -10.66 3.13
C LEU A 88 12.96 -10.45 3.65
N GLY A 89 13.28 -9.26 4.15
CA GLY A 89 14.60 -8.91 4.67
C GLY A 89 14.96 -9.57 6.00
N ALA A 90 16.18 -9.30 6.47
CA ALA A 90 16.76 -9.93 7.67
C ALA A 90 15.92 -9.74 8.95
N ASP A 91 15.32 -8.56 9.11
CA ASP A 91 14.51 -8.19 10.27
C ASP A 91 12.99 -8.33 10.01
N ALA A 92 12.61 -9.19 9.05
CA ALA A 92 11.24 -9.33 8.59
C ALA A 92 10.24 -9.58 9.73
N VAL A 93 9.10 -8.88 9.66
CA VAL A 93 7.96 -9.15 10.52
C VAL A 93 7.36 -10.49 10.16
N GLN A 94 7.11 -11.33 11.16
CA GLN A 94 6.41 -12.59 10.96
C GLN A 94 4.94 -12.32 10.63
N ILE A 95 4.49 -12.83 9.48
CA ILE A 95 3.12 -12.64 8.96
C ILE A 95 2.23 -13.88 9.16
N LYS A 96 2.82 -15.08 9.13
CA LYS A 96 2.06 -16.33 9.14
C LYS A 96 1.06 -16.41 10.31
N GLY A 97 -0.21 -16.65 9.99
CA GLY A 97 -1.32 -16.81 10.93
C GLY A 97 -1.91 -15.51 11.50
N ARG A 98 -1.42 -14.34 11.07
CA ARG A 98 -1.84 -13.02 11.58
C ARG A 98 -2.95 -12.39 10.74
N THR A 99 -3.75 -11.51 11.35
CA THR A 99 -4.70 -10.63 10.62
C THR A 99 -3.99 -9.38 10.12
N CYS A 100 -4.11 -9.11 8.83
CA CYS A 100 -3.46 -7.98 8.19
C CYS A 100 -4.48 -7.02 7.58
N ILE A 101 -4.18 -5.73 7.62
CA ILE A 101 -4.90 -4.69 6.88
C ILE A 101 -3.91 -3.80 6.15
N GLU A 102 -4.21 -3.48 4.90
CA GLU A 102 -3.48 -2.48 4.13
C GLU A 102 -4.37 -1.25 3.91
N LEU A 103 -3.89 -0.08 4.34
CA LEU A 103 -4.54 1.21 4.20
C LEU A 103 -4.05 1.92 2.93
N GLY A 104 -4.98 2.41 2.11
CA GLY A 104 -4.63 3.11 0.87
C GLY A 104 -3.85 2.23 -0.10
N CYS A 105 -4.30 0.99 -0.26
CA CYS A 105 -3.48 -0.08 -0.85
C CYS A 105 -3.23 0.04 -2.36
N GLY A 106 -3.98 0.89 -3.07
CA GLY A 106 -3.91 1.04 -4.53
C GLY A 106 -4.10 -0.30 -5.24
N LEU A 107 -3.01 -0.88 -5.73
CA LEU A 107 -3.00 -2.20 -6.38
C LEU A 107 -3.04 -3.39 -5.41
N GLY A 108 -2.78 -3.18 -4.11
CA GLY A 108 -2.86 -4.19 -3.05
C GLY A 108 -1.61 -5.07 -2.89
N VAL A 109 -0.45 -4.66 -3.41
CA VAL A 109 0.75 -5.52 -3.46
C VAL A 109 1.24 -5.93 -2.06
N PRO A 110 1.48 -5.02 -1.10
CA PRO A 110 1.89 -5.40 0.25
C PRO A 110 0.91 -6.34 0.96
N GLY A 111 -0.39 -6.08 0.92
CA GLY A 111 -1.38 -6.93 1.58
C GLY A 111 -1.53 -8.29 0.90
N MET A 112 -1.47 -8.35 -0.44
CA MET A 112 -1.42 -9.63 -1.15
C MET A 112 -0.13 -10.41 -0.87
N ALA A 113 1.00 -9.72 -0.68
CA ALA A 113 2.22 -10.36 -0.20
C ALA A 113 2.03 -10.95 1.21
N CYS A 114 1.33 -10.25 2.13
CA CYS A 114 0.99 -10.81 3.43
C CYS A 114 0.18 -12.11 3.29
N ALA A 115 -0.81 -12.16 2.40
CA ALA A 115 -1.59 -13.37 2.13
C ALA A 115 -0.70 -14.52 1.65
N ARG A 116 0.21 -14.25 0.71
CA ARG A 116 1.17 -15.24 0.19
C ARG A 116 2.18 -15.72 1.24
N LEU A 117 2.47 -14.89 2.24
CA LEU A 117 3.29 -15.25 3.41
C LEU A 117 2.50 -15.97 4.51
N GLY A 118 1.23 -16.30 4.25
CA GLY A 118 0.40 -17.12 5.12
C GLY A 118 -0.35 -16.33 6.19
N ALA A 119 -0.64 -15.05 5.97
CA ALA A 119 -1.60 -14.31 6.80
C ALA A 119 -2.93 -15.09 6.90
N ARG A 120 -3.60 -14.98 8.04
CA ARG A 120 -4.88 -15.65 8.29
C ARG A 120 -6.00 -14.99 7.49
N ASN A 121 -6.15 -13.68 7.67
CA ASN A 121 -7.11 -12.84 6.95
C ASN A 121 -6.40 -11.55 6.51
N VAL A 122 -6.74 -11.05 5.32
CA VAL A 122 -6.20 -9.81 4.77
C VAL A 122 -7.33 -8.89 4.30
N ALA A 123 -7.40 -7.70 4.89
CA ALA A 123 -8.22 -6.60 4.39
C ALA A 123 -7.37 -5.67 3.50
N LEU A 124 -7.67 -5.62 2.21
CA LEU A 124 -7.10 -4.64 1.29
C LEU A 124 -8.07 -3.46 1.19
N THR A 125 -7.67 -2.28 1.67
CA THR A 125 -8.60 -1.15 1.77
C THR A 125 -8.23 0.02 0.89
N GLU A 126 -9.25 0.58 0.24
CA GLU A 126 -9.13 1.81 -0.57
C GLU A 126 -10.43 2.61 -0.59
N GLN A 127 -10.47 3.73 -1.32
CA GLN A 127 -11.68 4.44 -1.69
C GLN A 127 -12.54 3.59 -2.63
N GLN A 128 -13.85 3.81 -2.58
CA GLN A 128 -14.83 3.04 -3.34
C GLN A 128 -14.52 2.96 -4.85
N SER A 129 -13.98 4.03 -5.44
CA SER A 129 -13.62 4.13 -6.85
C SER A 129 -12.52 3.17 -7.30
N LEU A 130 -11.75 2.59 -6.37
CA LEU A 130 -10.66 1.64 -6.67
C LEU A 130 -10.97 0.20 -6.22
N VAL A 131 -12.07 -0.03 -5.52
CA VAL A 131 -12.43 -1.36 -5.00
C VAL A 131 -12.64 -2.38 -6.12
N ASP A 132 -13.20 -1.97 -7.26
CA ASP A 132 -13.43 -2.87 -8.40
C ASP A 132 -12.13 -3.29 -9.09
N LEU A 133 -11.15 -2.38 -9.22
CA LEU A 133 -9.81 -2.72 -9.67
C LEU A 133 -9.14 -3.70 -8.69
N LEU A 134 -9.17 -3.38 -7.40
CA LEU A 134 -8.57 -4.19 -6.36
C LEU A 134 -9.19 -5.60 -6.28
N THR A 135 -10.51 -5.70 -6.42
CA THR A 135 -11.24 -6.99 -6.45
C THR A 135 -10.80 -7.85 -7.64
N ARG A 136 -10.61 -7.26 -8.82
CA ARG A 136 -10.09 -7.98 -10.00
C ARG A 136 -8.67 -8.48 -9.76
N ASN A 137 -7.82 -7.65 -9.14
CA ASN A 137 -6.45 -8.05 -8.78
C ASN A 137 -6.43 -9.19 -7.75
N VAL A 138 -7.31 -9.17 -6.76
CA VAL A 138 -7.46 -10.29 -5.81
C VAL A 138 -7.88 -11.57 -6.55
N ALA A 139 -8.93 -11.49 -7.38
CA ALA A 139 -9.44 -12.66 -8.11
C ALA A 139 -8.43 -13.27 -9.09
N ALA A 140 -7.50 -12.48 -9.62
CA ALA A 140 -6.42 -12.96 -10.48
C ALA A 140 -5.32 -13.73 -9.71
N ASN A 141 -5.25 -13.57 -8.39
CA ASN A 141 -4.14 -14.08 -7.57
C ASN A 141 -4.56 -15.08 -6.50
N PHE A 142 -5.82 -15.09 -6.09
CA PHE A 142 -6.31 -15.87 -4.97
C PHE A 142 -7.60 -16.60 -5.35
N SER A 143 -7.72 -17.81 -4.84
CA SER A 143 -8.93 -18.61 -4.94
C SER A 143 -9.99 -18.14 -3.94
N ALA A 144 -11.26 -18.45 -4.18
CA ALA A 144 -12.37 -18.05 -3.31
C ALA A 144 -12.29 -18.61 -1.86
N GLY A 145 -11.39 -19.56 -1.59
CA GLY A 145 -11.15 -20.11 -0.26
C GLY A 145 -10.08 -19.39 0.56
N GLU A 146 -9.38 -18.41 -0.02
CA GLU A 146 -8.38 -17.59 0.66
C GLU A 146 -9.04 -16.30 1.17
N ASP A 147 -8.86 -15.96 2.45
CA ASP A 147 -9.51 -14.78 3.07
C ASP A 147 -8.71 -13.49 2.78
N VAL A 148 -8.72 -13.09 1.51
CA VAL A 148 -8.20 -11.81 1.03
C VAL A 148 -9.37 -11.03 0.44
N ARG A 149 -9.72 -9.89 1.05
CA ARG A 149 -10.92 -9.12 0.68
C ARG A 149 -10.58 -7.67 0.39
N ALA A 150 -11.03 -7.20 -0.77
CA ALA A 150 -11.03 -5.78 -1.15
C ALA A 150 -12.24 -5.08 -0.50
N VAL A 151 -12.01 -3.99 0.25
CA VAL A 151 -13.06 -3.29 1.01
C VAL A 151 -12.89 -1.78 0.88
N SER A 152 -14.00 -1.07 0.72
CA SER A 152 -14.01 0.39 0.79
C SER A 152 -13.80 0.86 2.24
N PHE A 153 -12.83 1.72 2.49
CA PHE A 153 -12.59 2.27 3.82
C PHE A 153 -12.23 3.76 3.79
N PRO A 154 -13.23 4.64 3.95
CA PRO A 154 -12.98 6.03 4.33
C PRO A 154 -12.40 6.05 5.76
N TRP A 155 -11.16 6.52 5.89
CA TRP A 155 -10.44 6.55 7.16
C TRP A 155 -11.22 7.28 8.24
N SER A 156 -11.68 6.51 9.22
CA SER A 156 -12.48 6.98 10.35
C SER A 156 -12.49 5.93 11.45
N ARG A 157 -12.67 6.34 12.70
CA ARG A 157 -12.81 5.40 13.82
C ARG A 157 -14.01 4.46 13.65
N ALA A 158 -15.14 4.97 13.15
CA ALA A 158 -16.33 4.15 12.94
C ALA A 158 -16.11 3.04 11.90
N GLY A 159 -15.45 3.35 10.77
CA GLY A 159 -15.09 2.35 9.78
C GLY A 159 -14.05 1.35 10.30
N ALA A 160 -13.09 1.80 11.10
CA ALA A 160 -12.12 0.93 11.74
C ALA A 160 -12.77 -0.11 12.66
N GLU A 161 -13.76 0.28 13.47
CA GLU A 161 -14.48 -0.67 14.33
C GLU A 161 -15.30 -1.68 13.52
N ALA A 162 -15.90 -1.27 12.40
CA ALA A 162 -16.58 -2.20 11.49
C ALA A 162 -15.60 -3.23 10.89
N LEU A 163 -14.43 -2.79 10.43
CA LEU A 163 -13.39 -3.68 9.90
C LEU A 163 -12.84 -4.64 10.98
N LYS A 164 -12.66 -4.16 12.21
CA LYS A 164 -12.25 -5.01 13.33
C LYS A 164 -13.28 -6.10 13.62
N HIS A 165 -14.57 -5.78 13.57
CA HIS A 165 -15.62 -6.77 13.70
C HIS A 165 -15.56 -7.82 12.57
N ASP A 166 -15.38 -7.37 11.33
CA ASP A 166 -15.46 -8.23 10.14
C ASP A 166 -14.22 -9.10 9.87
N PHE A 167 -13.04 -8.71 10.39
CA PHE A 167 -11.77 -9.40 10.13
C PHE A 167 -11.09 -9.94 11.38
N CYS A 168 -11.42 -9.41 12.56
CA CYS A 168 -10.70 -9.65 13.81
C CYS A 168 -11.62 -10.02 14.97
N ASP A 169 -12.89 -10.37 14.73
CA ASP A 169 -13.90 -10.68 15.76
C ASP A 169 -14.04 -9.58 16.84
N GLY A 170 -13.87 -8.31 16.43
CA GLY A 170 -13.88 -7.14 17.31
C GLY A 170 -12.54 -6.82 17.98
N GLY A 171 -11.53 -7.68 17.81
CA GLY A 171 -10.14 -7.45 18.22
C GLY A 171 -9.41 -6.45 17.32
N CYS A 172 -8.11 -6.27 17.54
CA CYS A 172 -7.26 -5.41 16.71
C CYS A 172 -6.63 -6.19 15.56
N PHE A 173 -6.17 -5.48 14.52
CA PHE A 173 -5.32 -6.09 13.50
C PHE A 173 -3.94 -6.39 14.08
N ASP A 174 -3.38 -7.53 13.71
CA ASP A 174 -2.03 -7.87 14.11
C ASP A 174 -0.99 -7.06 13.34
N VAL A 175 -1.23 -6.80 12.05
CA VAL A 175 -0.36 -6.03 11.16
C VAL A 175 -1.16 -5.00 10.38
N ILE A 176 -0.71 -3.75 10.40
CA ILE A 176 -1.24 -2.66 9.57
C ILE A 176 -0.14 -2.25 8.60
N VAL A 177 -0.45 -2.11 7.33
CA VAL A 177 0.48 -1.68 6.28
C VAL A 177 -0.05 -0.40 5.63
N CYS A 178 0.84 0.55 5.38
CA CYS A 178 0.50 1.80 4.71
C CYS A 178 1.70 2.28 3.88
N CYS A 179 1.52 2.44 2.56
CA CYS A 179 2.60 2.82 1.65
C CYS A 179 2.22 4.10 0.89
N ASP A 180 3.08 5.12 0.95
CA ASP A 180 2.94 6.38 0.18
C ASP A 180 1.58 7.10 0.30
N CYS A 181 0.88 6.92 1.42
CA CYS A 181 -0.41 7.57 1.71
C CYS A 181 -0.30 8.99 2.28
N VAL A 182 0.92 9.54 2.36
CA VAL A 182 1.20 10.88 2.90
C VAL A 182 1.91 11.71 1.84
N TYR A 183 1.19 12.66 1.26
CA TYR A 183 1.73 13.64 0.33
C TYR A 183 0.81 14.87 0.32
N MET A 184 1.11 15.84 1.17
CA MET A 184 0.26 17.02 1.41
C MET A 184 -0.10 17.79 0.13
N PRO A 185 0.80 17.99 -0.86
CA PRO A 185 0.44 18.68 -2.10
C PRO A 185 -0.70 18.01 -2.90
N LEU A 186 -0.88 16.70 -2.77
CA LEU A 186 -1.91 15.95 -3.50
C LEU A 186 -3.12 15.59 -2.62
N TYR A 187 -2.86 15.18 -1.37
CA TYR A 187 -3.89 14.65 -0.47
C TYR A 187 -4.32 15.63 0.64
N GLY A 188 -3.74 16.83 0.69
CA GLY A 188 -4.02 17.81 1.73
C GLY A 188 -3.67 17.26 3.11
N ASP A 189 -4.60 17.38 4.06
CA ASP A 189 -4.42 16.93 5.44
C ASP A 189 -5.01 15.55 5.75
N SER A 190 -5.21 14.71 4.72
CA SER A 190 -5.72 13.34 4.86
C SER A 190 -4.89 12.48 5.83
N TRP A 191 -3.61 12.81 6.02
CA TRP A 191 -2.73 12.16 6.99
C TRP A 191 -3.28 12.21 8.43
N LYS A 192 -4.13 13.19 8.77
CA LYS A 192 -4.82 13.23 10.08
C LYS A 192 -5.85 12.11 10.21
N ALA A 193 -6.65 11.88 9.17
CA ALA A 193 -7.61 10.78 9.15
C ALA A 193 -6.89 9.42 9.11
N LEU A 194 -5.74 9.35 8.42
CA LEU A 194 -4.87 8.18 8.45
C LEU A 194 -4.38 7.87 9.88
N LEU A 195 -3.94 8.88 10.63
CA LEU A 195 -3.56 8.72 12.04
C LEU A 195 -4.73 8.21 12.89
N GLU A 196 -5.93 8.73 12.69
CA GLU A 196 -7.14 8.26 13.39
C GLU A 196 -7.44 6.79 13.07
N ALA A 197 -7.36 6.40 11.80
CA ALA A 197 -7.56 5.02 11.38
C ALA A 197 -6.53 4.08 11.99
N ILE A 198 -5.22 4.43 11.92
CA ILE A 198 -4.14 3.63 12.52
C ILE A 198 -4.37 3.48 14.03
N ASP A 199 -4.70 4.56 14.73
CA ASP A 199 -4.94 4.55 16.17
C ASP A 199 -6.12 3.62 16.55
N ALA A 200 -7.22 3.67 15.79
CA ALA A 200 -8.41 2.86 16.03
C ALA A 200 -8.22 1.37 15.70
N LEU A 201 -7.41 1.06 14.67
CA LEU A 201 -7.16 -0.31 14.22
C LEU A 201 -6.08 -1.02 15.07
N ALA A 202 -5.12 -0.27 15.62
CA ALA A 202 -3.96 -0.81 16.31
C ALA A 202 -4.21 -1.08 17.80
N GLY A 203 -3.88 -2.30 18.23
CA GLY A 203 -3.76 -2.68 19.63
C GLY A 203 -2.31 -2.59 20.15
N PRO A 204 -2.07 -2.98 21.41
CA PRO A 204 -0.75 -2.91 22.04
C PRO A 204 0.34 -3.75 21.33
N ALA A 205 -0.04 -4.85 20.69
CA ALA A 205 0.88 -5.77 20.02
C ALA A 205 0.93 -5.60 18.48
N THR A 206 0.17 -4.65 17.93
CA THR A 206 0.06 -4.44 16.49
C THR A 206 1.37 -3.93 15.91
N ASP A 207 1.82 -4.55 14.82
CA ASP A 207 2.90 -4.05 13.98
C ASP A 207 2.34 -3.10 12.92
N VAL A 208 2.65 -1.81 13.02
CA VAL A 208 2.26 -0.83 12.00
C VAL A 208 3.47 -0.56 11.11
N LEU A 209 3.43 -1.02 9.86
CA LEU A 209 4.49 -0.92 8.89
C LEU A 209 4.16 0.19 7.90
N ILE A 210 5.04 1.19 7.83
CA ILE A 210 4.85 2.37 6.99
C ILE A 210 6.05 2.54 6.10
N SER A 211 5.84 2.69 4.80
CA SER A 211 6.87 3.16 3.89
C SER A 211 6.39 4.37 3.12
N LEU A 212 7.30 5.32 2.92
CA LEU A 212 7.00 6.59 2.28
C LEU A 212 8.25 7.15 1.62
N GLU A 213 8.04 7.79 0.47
CA GLU A 213 9.09 8.43 -0.30
C GLU A 213 9.09 9.94 -0.05
N ARG A 214 10.23 10.48 0.39
CA ARG A 214 10.42 11.92 0.57
C ARG A 214 10.44 12.63 -0.77
N ARG A 215 9.62 13.66 -0.90
CA ARG A 215 9.47 14.40 -2.16
C ARG A 215 9.79 15.87 -1.94
N HIS A 216 10.67 16.41 -2.78
CA HIS A 216 10.98 17.83 -2.73
C HIS A 216 9.75 18.65 -3.15
N VAL A 217 9.23 19.47 -2.22
CA VAL A 217 8.14 20.41 -2.48
C VAL A 217 8.74 21.82 -2.58
N LYS A 218 8.45 22.53 -3.68
CA LYS A 218 9.03 23.85 -3.95
C LYS A 218 8.67 24.87 -2.84
N ASP A 219 7.43 24.83 -2.39
CA ASP A 219 6.90 25.69 -1.32
C ASP A 219 6.10 24.80 -0.35
N GLY A 220 6.57 24.67 0.91
CA GLY A 220 5.90 23.87 1.94
C GLY A 220 6.62 22.56 2.26
N ASP A 221 5.84 21.56 2.69
CA ASP A 221 6.32 20.27 3.17
C ASP A 221 5.54 19.13 2.47
N ASP A 222 6.15 17.94 2.36
CA ASP A 222 5.47 16.75 1.86
C ASP A 222 4.43 16.18 2.86
N GLY A 223 4.44 16.68 4.09
CA GLY A 223 3.53 16.31 5.17
C GLY A 223 3.96 15.07 5.94
N VAL A 224 5.11 14.49 5.62
CA VAL A 224 5.62 13.31 6.31
C VAL A 224 6.07 13.65 7.72
N ASP A 225 6.78 14.76 7.93
CA ASP A 225 7.24 15.15 9.27
C ASP A 225 6.08 15.36 10.28
N PRO A 226 5.02 16.14 9.98
CA PRO A 226 3.89 16.26 10.89
C PRO A 226 3.13 14.94 11.09
N PHE A 227 3.08 14.07 10.07
CA PHE A 227 2.50 12.74 10.22
C PHE A 227 3.30 11.86 11.20
N LEU A 228 4.63 11.83 11.06
CA LEU A 228 5.52 11.07 11.95
C LEU A 228 5.48 11.59 13.39
N GLU A 229 5.40 12.91 13.57
CA GLU A 229 5.20 13.52 14.88
C GLU A 229 3.82 13.16 15.47
N GLY A 230 2.78 13.09 14.64
CA GLY A 230 1.45 12.60 15.04
C GLY A 230 1.44 11.13 15.48
N MET A 231 2.16 10.25 14.78
CA MET A 231 2.36 8.86 15.21
C MET A 231 2.98 8.80 16.61
N ARG A 232 4.04 9.59 16.84
CA ARG A 232 4.71 9.68 18.15
C ARG A 232 3.78 10.22 19.23
N ALA A 233 3.03 11.28 18.93
CA ALA A 233 2.06 11.87 19.86
C ALA A 233 0.92 10.90 20.24
N ASN A 234 0.55 9.97 19.35
CA ASN A 234 -0.40 8.90 19.61
C ASN A 234 0.22 7.68 20.34
N GLY A 235 1.44 7.82 20.86
CA GLY A 235 2.12 6.81 21.68
C GLY A 235 2.74 5.69 20.86
N PHE A 236 3.08 5.91 19.59
CA PHE A 236 3.80 4.92 18.79
C PHE A 236 5.32 5.17 18.79
N ALA A 237 6.08 4.19 19.27
CA ALA A 237 7.53 4.13 19.12
C ALA A 237 7.90 3.59 17.73
N ARG A 238 8.96 4.15 17.14
CA ARG A 238 9.42 3.85 15.78
C ARG A 238 10.74 3.08 15.78
N THR A 239 10.86 2.10 14.89
CA THR A 239 12.11 1.48 14.45
C THR A 239 12.21 1.59 12.94
N SER A 240 13.40 1.87 12.38
CA SER A 240 13.59 1.99 10.93
C SER A 240 14.17 0.71 10.34
N TYR A 241 13.76 0.37 9.12
CA TYR A 241 14.48 -0.61 8.30
C TYR A 241 15.51 0.10 7.41
N PRO A 242 16.62 -0.58 7.05
CA PRO A 242 17.52 -0.07 6.03
C PRO A 242 16.80 0.07 4.69
N ALA A 243 16.81 1.28 4.12
CA ALA A 243 16.28 1.60 2.80
C ALA A 243 17.12 2.69 2.14
N ALA A 244 17.19 2.66 0.81
CA ALA A 244 17.87 3.70 0.05
C ALA A 244 16.99 4.95 -0.05
N MET A 245 17.59 6.12 0.20
CA MET A 245 16.92 7.40 -0.05
C MET A 245 16.45 7.48 -1.51
N PRO A 246 15.28 8.09 -1.78
CA PRO A 246 14.47 8.89 -0.85
C PRO A 246 13.40 8.11 -0.08
N VAL A 247 13.41 6.77 -0.11
CA VAL A 247 12.39 5.95 0.58
C VAL A 247 12.81 5.69 2.02
N GLU A 248 11.87 5.91 2.95
CA GLU A 248 11.98 5.49 4.33
C GLU A 248 11.01 4.35 4.63
N VAL A 249 11.41 3.42 5.50
CA VAL A 249 10.59 2.29 5.93
C VAL A 249 10.65 2.19 7.45
N PHE A 250 9.49 2.13 8.08
CA PHE A 250 9.34 2.15 9.52
C PHE A 250 8.45 1.03 10.02
N ARG A 251 8.79 0.50 11.20
CA ARG A 251 7.91 -0.25 12.07
C ARG A 251 7.53 0.61 13.26
N PHE A 252 6.24 0.70 13.55
CA PHE A 252 5.70 1.34 14.73
C PHE A 252 5.00 0.31 15.62
N ARG A 253 5.13 0.50 16.94
CA ARG A 253 4.38 -0.22 17.99
C ARG A 253 3.97 0.76 19.07
N ARG A 254 2.86 0.51 19.75
CA ARG A 254 2.48 1.32 20.92
C ARG A 254 3.52 1.14 22.03
N GLU A 255 3.91 2.25 22.65
CA GLU A 255 4.69 2.23 23.88
C GLU A 255 3.84 1.62 25.01
N ALA A 256 4.49 0.80 25.84
CA ALA A 256 3.86 0.11 26.96
C ALA A 256 3.67 1.03 28.18
#